data_AF-A0AAN1HS64-F1
#
_entry.id   AF-A0AAN1HS64-F1
#
_cell.length_a   1.000
_cell.length_b   1.000
_cell.length_c   1.000
_cell.angle_alpha   90.00
_cell.angle_beta   90.00
_cell.angle_gamma   90.00
#
_symmetry.space_group_name_H-M   'P 1'
#
loop_
_entity.id
_entity.type
_entity.pdbx_description
1 polymer ?
#
loop_
_entity_poly.entity_id
_entity_poly.type
_entity_poly.pdbx_seq_one_letter_code
_entity_poly.pdbx_strand_id
1 'polypeptide(L)' 'MTTPEEPKDPFADEAWRAAIEHAAGCPACRTPGAECATGERLLHAYEEAARQARTEEVR' A
#
# COMPACT_ATOMS: atom_id res chain seq x y z
N MET A 1 24.37 -7.20 0.62
CA MET A 1 23.28 -6.94 -0.35
C MET A 1 22.41 -5.88 0.28
N THR A 2 22.70 -4.62 0.02
CA THR A 2 21.96 -3.50 0.59
C THR A 2 20.93 -3.10 -0.45
N THR A 3 19.67 -3.49 -0.24
CA THR A 3 18.54 -2.93 -1.00
C THR A 3 18.64 -1.42 -0.89
N PRO A 4 18.59 -0.66 -2.00
CA PRO A 4 18.51 0.79 -1.92
C PRO A 4 17.32 1.13 -1.02
N GLU A 5 17.54 1.92 0.01
CA GLU A 5 16.44 2.52 0.77
C GLU A 5 15.72 3.44 -0.22
N GLU A 6 14.69 2.90 -0.88
CA GLU A 6 13.76 3.63 -1.73
C GLU A 6 13.29 4.85 -0.93
N PRO A 7 13.36 6.07 -1.49
CA PRO A 7 12.75 7.26 -0.89
C PRO A 7 11.32 6.93 -0.49
N LYS A 8 11.12 6.65 0.80
CA LYS A 8 9.80 6.37 1.35
C LYS A 8 9.02 7.66 1.33
N ASP A 9 8.27 7.83 0.26
CA ASP A 9 7.26 8.86 0.20
C ASP A 9 6.29 8.65 1.39
N PRO A 10 6.12 9.66 2.24
CA PRO A 10 5.32 9.52 3.46
C PRO A 10 3.85 9.19 3.16
N PHE A 11 3.33 9.58 1.99
CA PHE A 11 1.97 9.25 1.58
C PHE A 11 1.85 7.78 1.16
N ALA A 12 2.86 7.22 0.48
CA ALA A 12 2.93 5.79 0.20
C ALA A 12 3.03 4.96 1.51
N ASP A 13 3.84 5.40 2.48
CA ASP A 13 3.96 4.74 3.78
C ASP A 13 2.66 4.78 4.60
N GLU A 14 1.94 5.90 4.60
CA GLU A 14 0.65 6.03 5.27
C GLU A 14 -0.44 5.17 4.62
N ALA A 15 -0.51 5.17 3.28
CA ALA A 15 -1.46 4.34 2.54
C ALA A 15 -1.21 2.85 2.78
N TRP A 16 0.06 2.44 2.80
CA TRP A 16 0.46 1.07 3.11
C TRP A 16 0.07 0.67 4.54
N ARG A 17 0.34 1.54 5.52
CA ARG A 17 -0.05 1.29 6.93
C ARG A 17 -1.55 1.13 7.07
N ALA A 18 -2.34 1.99 6.43
CA ALA A 18 -3.80 1.90 6.45
C ALA A 18 -4.33 0.58 5.85
N ALA A 19 -3.72 0.10 4.76
CA ALA A 19 -4.06 -1.19 4.16
C ALA A 19 -3.80 -2.37 5.13
N ILE A 20 -2.65 -2.37 5.82
CA ILE A 20 -2.29 -3.41 6.80
C ILE A 20 -3.25 -3.36 8.00
N GLU A 21 -3.49 -2.18 8.57
CA GLU A 21 -4.39 -2.01 9.71
C GLU A 21 -5.81 -2.50 9.37
N HIS A 22 -6.30 -2.19 8.16
CA HIS A 22 -7.58 -2.70 7.69
C HIS A 22 -7.60 -4.23 7.57
N ALA A 23 -6.58 -4.82 6.94
CA ALA A 23 -6.51 -6.27 6.74
C ALA A 23 -6.44 -7.03 8.08
N ALA A 24 -5.78 -6.47 9.09
CA ALA A 24 -5.73 -7.03 10.44
C ALA A 24 -7.11 -7.05 11.13
N GLY A 25 -7.95 -6.03 10.89
CA GLY A 25 -9.28 -5.91 11.49
C GLY A 25 -10.42 -6.55 10.69
N CYS A 26 -10.25 -6.75 9.38
CA CYS A 26 -11.34 -7.13 8.48
C CYS A 26 -11.45 -8.66 8.32
N PRO A 27 -12.57 -9.30 8.71
CA PRO A 27 -12.77 -10.74 8.50
C PRO A 27 -12.76 -11.15 7.02
N ALA A 28 -13.23 -10.28 6.12
CA ALA A 28 -13.20 -10.53 4.68
C ALA A 28 -11.76 -10.63 4.19
N CYS A 29 -10.90 -9.66 4.53
CA CYS A 29 -9.47 -9.71 4.16
C CYS A 29 -8.71 -10.91 4.76
N ARG A 30 -9.18 -11.46 5.89
CA ARG A 30 -8.59 -12.67 6.50
C ARG A 30 -9.09 -13.97 5.90
N THR A 31 -10.12 -13.93 5.06
CA THR A 31 -10.72 -15.11 4.43
C THR A 31 -10.12 -15.29 3.04
N PRO A 32 -9.40 -16.39 2.77
CA PRO A 32 -8.87 -16.65 1.44
C PRO A 32 -9.99 -16.68 0.40
N GLY A 33 -9.82 -15.93 -0.69
CA GLY A 33 -10.79 -15.84 -1.78
C GLY A 33 -12.00 -14.94 -1.52
N ALA A 34 -12.06 -14.25 -0.38
CA ALA A 34 -13.06 -13.19 -0.16
C ALA A 34 -12.52 -11.85 -0.68
N GLU A 35 -13.35 -11.15 -1.45
CA GLU A 35 -13.06 -9.80 -1.93
C GLU A 35 -13.46 -8.77 -0.86
N CYS A 36 -12.70 -7.69 -0.77
CA CYS A 36 -12.98 -6.59 0.14
C CYS A 36 -12.76 -5.27 -0.58
N ALA A 37 -13.85 -4.64 -1.01
CA ALA A 37 -13.80 -3.36 -1.73
C ALA A 37 -13.05 -2.25 -0.97
N THR A 38 -13.05 -2.28 0.37
CA THR A 38 -12.26 -1.33 1.17
C THR A 38 -10.78 -1.65 1.14
N GLY A 39 -10.41 -2.92 1.28
CA GLY A 39 -9.02 -3.37 1.14
C GLY A 39 -8.46 -3.08 -0.26
N GLU A 40 -9.23 -3.35 -1.31
CA GLU A 40 -8.86 -3.04 -2.70
C GLU A 40 -8.62 -1.54 -2.92
N ARG A 41 -9.50 -0.68 -2.40
CA ARG A 41 -9.29 0.78 -2.48
C ARG A 41 -8.02 1.24 -1.74
N LEU A 42 -7.72 0.66 -0.58
CA LEU A 42 -6.53 1.01 0.19
C LEU A 42 -5.25 0.55 -0.54
N LEU A 43 -5.27 -0.66 -1.12
CA LEU A 43 -4.15 -1.16 -1.92
C LEU A 43 -3.95 -0.30 -3.17
N HIS A 44 -5.02 0.07 -3.86
CA HIS A 44 -4.93 0.93 -5.03
C HIS A 44 -4.32 2.30 -4.70
N ALA A 45 -4.74 2.92 -3.58
CA ALA A 45 -4.16 4.19 -3.12
C ALA A 45 -2.66 4.08 -2.84
N TYR A 46 -2.22 2.98 -2.21
CA TYR A 46 -0.79 2.69 -2.02
C TYR A 46 -0.06 2.53 -3.35
N GLU A 47 -0.61 1.77 -4.29
CA GLU A 47 0.02 1.55 -5.60
C GLU A 47 0.17 2.85 -6.41
N GLU A 48 -0.83 3.73 -6.35
CA GLU A 48 -0.77 5.05 -6.97
C GLU A 48 0.28 5.95 -6.32
N ALA A 49 0.34 5.97 -4.98
CA ALA A 49 1.34 6.71 -4.23
C ALA A 49 2.77 6.22 -4.55
N ALA A 50 2.98 4.89 -4.51
CA ALA A 50 4.26 4.28 -4.82
C ALA A 50 4.67 4.52 -6.28
N ARG A 51 3.71 4.58 -7.21
CA ARG A 51 3.99 4.94 -8.62
C ARG A 51 4.45 6.40 -8.75
N GLN A 52 3.82 7.32 -8.02
CA GLN A 52 4.17 8.73 -8.04
C GLN A 52 5.58 8.95 -7.48
N ALA A 53 5.87 8.37 -6.31
CA ALA A 53 7.20 8.42 -5.68
C ALA A 53 8.31 7.98 -6.65
N ARG A 54 8.14 6.82 -7.30
CA ARG A 54 9.10 6.33 -8.31
C ARG A 54 9.23 7.22 -9.55
N THR A 55 8.16 7.93 -9.93
CA THR A 55 8.20 8.85 -11.07
C THR A 55 8.93 10.15 -10.72
N GLU A 56 8.77 10.62 -9.48
CA GLU A 56 9.47 11.81 -8.97
C GLU A 56 10.95 11.55 -8.72
N GLU A 57 11.34 10.33 -8.36
CA GLU A 57 12.74 9.91 -8.22
C GLU A 57 13.53 9.87 -9.55
N VAL A 58 12.85 9.59 -10.66
CA VAL A 58 13.48 9.41 -11.98
C VAL A 58 13.57 10.73 -12.77
N ARG A 59 13.05 11.83 -12.21
CA ARG A 59 13.01 13.15 -12.85
C ARG A 59 14.29 13.96 -12.63
#